data_AF-A0A7C1WA59-F1
#
_entry.id   AF-A0A7C1WA59-F1
#
_cell.length_a   1.000
_cell.length_b   1.000
_cell.length_c   1.000
_cell.angle_alpha   90.00
_cell.angle_beta   90.00
_cell.angle_gamma   90.00
#
_symmetry.space_group_name_H-M   'P 1'
#
loop_
_entity.id
_entity.type
_entity.pdbx_description
1 polymer ?
#
loop_
_entity_poly.entity_id
_entity_poly.type
_entity_poly.pdbx_seq_one_letter_code
_entity_poly.pdbx_strand_id
1 'polypeptide(L)' 'MNKKEIAKFLAGAFAWETMVHVAIGVNGLAPITIFGFTITSQLNTPLIIFPAVITIFLVYYAWVRK' A
#
# COMPACT_ATOMS: atom_id res chain seq x y z
N MET A 1 8.51 2.16 21.13
CA MET A 1 7.36 1.38 20.61
C MET A 1 7.81 -0.06 20.37
N ASN A 2 7.01 -1.06 20.75
CA ASN A 2 7.31 -2.48 20.49
C ASN A 2 7.39 -2.76 18.98
N LYS A 3 8.29 -3.66 18.54
CA LYS A 3 8.40 -4.10 17.13
C LYS A 3 7.05 -4.54 16.54
N LYS A 4 6.20 -5.24 17.31
CA LYS A 4 4.86 -5.63 16.84
C LYS A 4 3.95 -4.42 16.64
N GLU A 5 3.97 -3.44 17.53
CA GLU A 5 3.17 -2.21 17.38
C GLU A 5 3.62 -1.36 16.18
N ILE A 6 4.93 -1.30 15.92
CA ILE A 6 5.47 -0.71 14.68
C ILE A 6 4.94 -1.46 13.46
N ALA A 7 4.95 -2.79 13.49
CA ALA A 7 4.44 -3.59 12.39
C ALA A 7 2.93 -3.43 12.17
N LYS A 8 2.12 -3.25 13.23
CA LYS A 8 0.68 -2.93 13.11
C LYS A 8 0.46 -1.58 12.43
N PHE A 9 1.21 -0.56 12.86
CA PHE A 9 1.15 0.77 12.26
C PHE A 9 1.52 0.72 10.77
N LEU A 10 2.64 0.08 10.44
CA LEU A 10 3.07 -0.08 9.05
C LEU A 10 2.09 -0.91 8.23
N ALA A 11 1.50 -1.97 8.78
CA ALA A 11 0.46 -2.73 8.09
C ALA A 11 -0.72 -1.84 7.68
N GLY A 12 -1.17 -0.95 8.58
CA GLY A 12 -2.20 0.03 8.27
C GLY A 12 -1.77 1.03 7.18
N ALA A 13 -0.54 1.54 7.25
CA ALA A 13 -0.01 2.47 6.25
C ALA A 13 0.08 1.85 4.85
N PHE A 14 0.63 0.64 4.73
CA PHE A 14 0.71 -0.06 3.44
C PHE A 14 -0.67 -0.52 2.93
N ALA A 15 -1.60 -0.86 3.82
CA ALA A 15 -2.99 -1.12 3.43
C ALA A 15 -3.65 0.12 2.83
N TRP A 16 -3.44 1.28 3.44
CA TRP A 16 -3.92 2.56 2.93
C TRP A 16 -3.35 2.88 1.55
N GLU A 17 -2.03 2.79 1.37
CA GLU A 17 -1.38 3.01 0.07
C GLU A 17 -1.96 2.09 -1.02
N THR A 18 -2.18 0.82 -0.70
CA THR A 18 -2.83 -0.14 -1.60
C THR A 18 -4.22 0.37 -2.02
N MET A 19 -5.03 0.81 -1.06
CA MET A 19 -6.39 1.28 -1.32
C MET A 19 -6.43 2.55 -2.15
N VAL A 20 -5.50 3.49 -1.93
CA VAL A 20 -5.38 4.71 -2.73
C VAL A 20 -5.12 4.35 -4.20
N HIS A 21 -4.15 3.47 -4.46
CA HIS A 21 -3.81 3.09 -5.83
C HIS A 21 -4.88 2.20 -6.49
N VAL A 22 -5.56 1.35 -5.71
CA VAL A 22 -6.74 0.62 -6.20
C VAL A 22 -7.84 1.58 -6.60
N ALA A 23 -8.13 2.61 -5.79
CA ALA A 23 -9.13 3.62 -6.12
C ALA A 23 -8.75 4.39 -7.40
N ILE A 24 -7.48 4.76 -7.56
CA ILE A 24 -6.98 5.38 -8.80
C ILE A 24 -7.22 4.46 -10.01
N GLY A 25 -6.89 3.17 -9.87
CA GLY A 25 -7.01 2.19 -10.95
C GLY A 25 -8.46 1.89 -11.33
N VAL A 26 -9.32 1.60 -10.36
CA VAL A 26 -10.73 1.22 -10.58
C VAL A 26 -11.54 2.37 -11.17
N ASN A 27 -11.23 3.61 -10.79
CA ASN A 27 -11.95 4.78 -11.30
C ASN A 27 -11.34 5.35 -12.60
N GLY A 28 -10.31 4.70 -13.18
CA GLY A 28 -9.68 5.17 -14.41
C GLY A 28 -9.02 6.55 -14.28
N LEU A 29 -8.53 6.90 -13.09
CA LEU A 29 -7.96 8.21 -12.80
C LEU A 29 -6.51 8.36 -13.29
N ALA A 30 -5.87 7.26 -13.71
CA ALA A 30 -4.54 7.31 -14.30
C ALA A 30 -4.60 7.69 -15.80
N PRO A 31 -3.72 8.57 -16.30
CA PRO A 31 -2.59 9.17 -15.57
C PRO A 31 -3.01 10.32 -14.65
N ILE A 32 -2.47 10.34 -13.43
CA ILE A 32 -2.68 11.41 -12.45
C ILE A 32 -1.34 12.05 -12.06
N THR A 33 -1.27 13.38 -12.05
CA THR A 33 -0.06 14.12 -11.64
C THR A 33 -0.25 14.68 -10.24
N ILE A 34 0.61 14.28 -9.29
CA ILE A 34 0.59 14.72 -7.90
C ILE A 34 1.98 15.28 -7.57
N PHE A 35 2.06 16.53 -7.10
CA PHE A 35 3.32 17.21 -6.77
C PHE A 35 4.41 17.12 -7.87
N GLY A 36 4.00 17.14 -9.15
CA GLY A 36 4.91 17.04 -10.30
C GLY A 36 5.29 15.60 -10.70
N PHE A 37 4.85 14.58 -9.96
CA PHE A 37 5.04 13.17 -10.32
C PHE A 37 3.80 12.63 -11.04
N THR A 38 4.00 12.00 -12.19
CA THR A 38 2.91 11.42 -12.97
C THR A 38 2.84 9.91 -12.73
N ILE A 39 1.72 9.47 -12.16
CA ILE A 39 1.40 8.06 -11.96
C ILE A 39 0.64 7.59 -13.20
N THR A 40 1.32 6.82 -14.05
CA THR A 40 0.69 6.15 -15.20
C THR A 40 0.02 4.84 -14.77
N SER A 41 -0.84 4.27 -15.61
CA SER A 41 -1.50 2.99 -15.31
C SER A 41 -0.48 1.86 -15.12
N GLN A 42 0.62 1.88 -15.88
CA GLN A 42 1.71 0.90 -15.77
C GLN A 42 2.47 1.05 -14.45
N LEU A 43 2.64 2.27 -13.95
CA LEU A 43 3.26 2.53 -12.64
C LEU A 43 2.28 2.29 -11.48
N ASN A 44 0.99 2.52 -11.67
CA ASN A 44 -0.01 2.31 -10.63
C ASN A 44 -0.13 0.84 -10.22
N THR A 45 0.00 -0.10 -11.15
CA THR A 45 -0.08 -1.55 -10.87
C THR A 45 0.93 -2.03 -9.83
N PRO A 46 2.26 -1.80 -9.97
CA PRO A 46 3.20 -2.20 -8.92
C PRO A 46 2.95 -1.46 -7.61
N LEU A 47 2.47 -0.21 -7.65
CA LEU A 47 2.08 0.56 -6.45
C LEU A 47 0.81 0.02 -5.76
N ILE A 48 0.10 -0.94 -6.36
CA ILE A 48 -0.93 -1.74 -5.66
C ILE A 48 -0.30 -3.02 -5.10
N ILE A 49 0.47 -3.74 -5.93
CA ILE A 49 0.93 -5.10 -5.61
C ILE A 49 1.93 -5.11 -4.45
N PHE A 50 2.96 -4.26 -4.51
CA PHE A 50 4.00 -4.22 -3.48
C PHE A 50 3.44 -3.90 -2.08
N PRO A 51 2.65 -2.83 -1.90
CA PRO A 51 2.11 -2.53 -0.58
C PRO A 51 1.09 -3.57 -0.10
N ALA A 52 0.32 -4.19 -1.00
CA ALA A 52 -0.59 -5.28 -0.62
C ALA A 52 0.18 -6.48 -0.05
N VAL A 53 1.26 -6.90 -0.72
CA VAL A 53 2.10 -8.02 -0.29
C VAL A 53 2.80 -7.71 1.04
N ILE A 54 3.36 -6.50 1.18
CA ILE A 54 4.00 -6.07 2.43
C ILE A 54 2.99 -6.05 3.58
N THR A 55 1.77 -5.57 3.33
CA THR A 55 0.68 -5.57 4.32
C THR A 55 0.42 -6.98 4.85
N ILE A 56 0.31 -7.98 3.96
CA ILE A 56 0.08 -9.38 4.35
C ILE A 56 1.20 -9.88 5.27
N PHE A 57 2.46 -9.63 4.93
CA PHE A 57 3.60 -10.04 5.76
C PHE A 57 3.64 -9.32 7.12
N LEU A 58 3.35 -8.02 7.14
CA LEU A 58 3.31 -7.25 8.38
C LEU A 58 2.16 -7.69 9.30
N VAL A 59 0.98 -7.97 8.74
CA VAL A 59 -0.17 -8.52 9.49
C VAL A 59 0.20 -9.87 10.10
N TYR A 60 0.82 -10.75 9.31
CA TYR A 60 1.28 -12.04 9.81
C TYR A 60 2.29 -11.88 10.96
N TYR A 61 3.30 -11.01 10.80
CA TYR A 61 4.29 -10.76 11.83
C TYR A 61 3.71 -10.13 13.11
N ALA A 62 2.79 -9.18 12.96
CA ALA A 62 2.29 -8.38 14.07
C ALA A 62 1.24 -9.11 14.93
N TRP A 63 0.40 -9.96 14.33
CA TRP A 63 -0.68 -10.65 15.05
C TRP A 63 -0.54 -12.17 15.12
N VAL A 64 -0.02 -12.83 14.08
CA VAL A 64 -0.02 -14.30 13.97
C VAL A 64 1.26 -14.91 14.52
N ARG A 65 2.41 -14.33 14.15
CA ARG A 65 3.71 -14.81 14.63
C ARG A 65 3.86 -14.48 16.12
N LYS A 66 4.08 -15.51 16.95
CA LYS A 66 4.37 -15.36 18.38
C LYS A 66 5.70 -14.65 18.59
#